data_AF-A0AA85FMY8-F1
#
_entry.id   AF-A0AA85FMY8-F1
#
_cell.length_a   1.000
_cell.length_b   1.000
_cell.length_c   1.000
_cell.angle_alpha   90.00
_cell.angle_beta   90.00
_cell.angle_gamma   90.00
#
_symmetry.space_group_name_H-M   'P 1'
#
loop_
_entity.id
_entity.type
_entity.pdbx_description
1 polymer ?
#
loop_
_entity_poly.entity_id
_entity_poly.type
_entity_poly.pdbx_seq_one_letter_code
_entity_poly.pdbx_strand_id
1 'polypeptide(L)'
;MHDILDAKWLYDNRRDETYLRRVIMPLEKLLIKHKRIMLKDTAVCAICFGAKLMLPGVLRYDNDINVNDEIVLMTTKGEAVALAVALMTTATIATCDHGLVAKLKRVIMERDLYPRQWGRGPVSMERKKLVAQGLLKKFSKSDGVTNTSNSVGLKTKMEASEAGEAVTRRIKAPNPSDSSDDEMASKNLNDHDGQDTGAEESSSDDSD
;
A
#
# COMPACT_ATOMS: atom_id res chain seq x y z
N MET A 1 -26.29 20.11 -30.33
CA MET A 1 -25.35 21.16 -29.87
C MET A 1 -26.04 22.20 -28.98
N HIS A 2 -27.34 22.49 -29.21
CA HIS A 2 -28.15 23.40 -28.38
C HIS A 2 -28.19 23.00 -26.89
N ASP A 3 -28.26 21.70 -26.58
CA ASP A 3 -28.34 21.23 -25.18
C ASP A 3 -27.15 21.66 -24.31
N ILE A 4 -25.95 21.76 -24.91
CA ILE A 4 -24.74 22.20 -24.19
C ILE A 4 -24.81 23.71 -23.91
N LEU A 5 -25.29 24.48 -24.88
CA LEU A 5 -25.45 25.92 -24.76
C LEU A 5 -26.50 26.26 -23.68
N ASP A 6 -27.65 25.59 -23.74
CA ASP A 6 -28.75 25.79 -22.80
C ASP A 6 -28.34 25.36 -21.39
N ALA A 7 -27.65 24.24 -21.25
CA ALA A 7 -27.12 23.78 -19.96
C ALA A 7 -26.12 24.77 -19.36
N LYS A 8 -25.24 25.37 -20.17
CA LYS A 8 -24.28 26.37 -19.72
C LYS A 8 -24.97 27.66 -19.29
N TRP A 9 -25.93 28.15 -20.07
CA TRP A 9 -26.71 29.34 -19.72
C TRP A 9 -27.51 29.17 -18.43
N LEU A 10 -28.15 28.00 -18.25
CA LEU A 10 -28.90 27.70 -17.03
C LEU A 10 -28.01 27.70 -15.78
N TYR A 11 -26.80 27.14 -15.90
CA TYR A 11 -25.81 27.14 -14.83
C TYR A 11 -25.33 28.56 -14.49
N ASP A 12 -25.02 29.39 -15.49
CA ASP A 12 -24.49 30.73 -15.25
C ASP A 12 -25.57 31.69 -14.68
N ASN A 13 -26.82 31.57 -15.14
CA ASN A 13 -27.90 32.47 -14.75
C ASN A 13 -28.65 32.03 -13.48
N ARG A 14 -28.85 30.72 -13.29
CA ARG A 14 -29.67 30.17 -12.19
C ARG A 14 -28.88 29.32 -11.21
N ARG A 15 -27.58 29.07 -11.46
CA ARG A 15 -26.73 28.14 -10.68
C ARG A 15 -27.30 26.74 -10.54
N ASP A 16 -28.13 26.33 -11.52
CA ASP A 16 -28.70 24.99 -11.56
C ASP A 16 -27.78 24.07 -12.37
N GLU A 17 -27.23 23.05 -11.69
CA GLU A 17 -26.30 22.08 -12.27
C GLU A 17 -27.00 20.85 -12.87
N THR A 18 -28.30 20.67 -12.64
CA THR A 18 -29.00 19.42 -12.99
C THR A 18 -28.93 19.14 -14.49
N TYR A 19 -29.15 20.16 -15.32
CA TYR A 19 -29.10 20.00 -16.77
C TYR A 19 -27.67 19.75 -17.27
N LEU A 20 -26.68 20.40 -16.66
CA LEU A 20 -25.26 20.24 -17.01
C LEU A 20 -24.75 18.83 -16.66
N ARG A 21 -25.11 18.30 -15.49
CA ARG A 21 -24.76 16.93 -15.05
C ARG A 21 -25.45 15.84 -15.88
N ARG A 22 -26.56 16.17 -16.57
CA ARG A 22 -27.22 15.24 -17.51
C ARG A 22 -26.49 15.17 -18.84
N VAL A 23 -26.00 16.30 -19.34
CA VAL A 23 -25.30 16.38 -20.64
C VAL A 23 -23.87 15.86 -20.52
N ILE A 24 -23.16 16.19 -19.44
CA ILE A 24 -21.78 15.75 -19.19
C ILE A 24 -21.83 14.44 -18.41
N MET A 25 -21.47 13.35 -19.08
CA MET A 25 -21.37 12.04 -18.44
C MET A 25 -19.94 11.76 -17.95
N PRO A 26 -19.78 11.02 -16.84
CA PRO A 26 -18.47 10.65 -16.32
C PRO A 26 -17.74 9.70 -17.26
N LEU A 27 -16.40 9.79 -17.28
CA LEU A 27 -15.54 9.04 -18.20
C LEU A 27 -15.59 7.53 -17.96
N GLU A 28 -15.95 7.10 -16.75
CA GLU A 28 -16.22 5.73 -16.35
C GLU A 28 -17.25 5.05 -17.25
N LYS A 29 -18.18 5.81 -17.83
CA LYS A 29 -19.22 5.27 -18.72
C LYS A 29 -18.64 4.63 -19.99
N LEU A 30 -17.47 5.08 -20.44
CA LEU A 30 -16.78 4.49 -21.59
C LEU A 30 -16.10 3.15 -21.24
N LEU A 31 -15.85 2.90 -19.95
CA LEU A 31 -15.03 1.80 -19.45
C LEU A 31 -15.84 0.59 -18.99
N ILE A 32 -17.17 0.63 -19.13
CA ILE A 32 -18.11 -0.40 -18.62
C ILE A 32 -17.81 -1.80 -19.19
N LYS A 33 -17.32 -1.88 -20.43
CA LYS A 33 -17.07 -3.17 -21.12
C LYS A 33 -15.84 -3.91 -20.62
N HIS A 34 -14.92 -3.23 -19.94
CA HIS A 34 -13.67 -3.84 -19.49
C HIS A 34 -13.85 -4.53 -18.15
N LYS A 35 -13.07 -5.60 -17.92
CA LYS A 35 -12.99 -6.28 -16.62
C LYS A 35 -12.34 -5.36 -15.60
N ARG A 36 -12.80 -5.42 -14.36
CA ARG A 36 -12.42 -4.46 -13.32
C ARG A 36 -11.55 -5.12 -12.25
N ILE A 37 -10.51 -4.41 -11.82
CA ILE A 37 -9.75 -4.76 -10.62
C ILE A 37 -9.84 -3.58 -9.65
N MET A 38 -10.38 -3.84 -8.46
CA MET A 38 -10.44 -2.87 -7.39
C MET A 38 -9.12 -2.84 -6.63
N LEU A 39 -8.61 -1.63 -6.43
CA LEU A 39 -7.35 -1.35 -5.77
C LEU A 39 -7.57 -1.01 -4.30
N LYS A 40 -6.56 -1.33 -3.48
CA LYS A 40 -6.44 -0.75 -2.14
C LYS A 40 -6.08 0.73 -2.27
N ASP A 41 -6.72 1.59 -1.48
CA ASP A 41 -6.50 3.06 -1.50
C ASP A 41 -5.01 3.44 -1.34
N THR A 42 -4.24 2.63 -0.60
CA THR A 42 -2.80 2.83 -0.41
C THR A 42 -1.98 2.64 -1.69
N ALA A 43 -2.48 1.87 -2.66
CA ALA A 43 -1.80 1.56 -3.92
C ALA A 43 -2.15 2.55 -5.04
N VAL A 44 -3.28 3.28 -4.93
CA VAL A 44 -3.80 4.17 -5.98
C VAL A 44 -2.77 5.21 -6.40
N CYS A 45 -2.19 5.92 -5.43
CA CYS A 45 -1.22 6.97 -5.71
C CYS A 45 0.00 6.43 -6.48
N ALA A 46 0.54 5.26 -6.09
CA ALA A 46 1.67 4.63 -6.77
C ALA A 46 1.35 4.33 -8.25
N ILE A 47 0.12 3.89 -8.53
CA ILE A 47 -0.34 3.58 -9.88
C ILE A 47 -0.50 4.85 -10.72
N CYS A 48 -0.94 5.97 -10.13
CA CYS A 48 -0.96 7.27 -10.82
C CYS A 48 0.44 7.77 -11.23
N PHE A 49 1.48 7.38 -10.50
CA PHE A 49 2.88 7.63 -10.89
C PHE A 49 3.43 6.64 -11.93
N GLY A 50 2.65 5.64 -12.34
CA GLY A 50 3.07 4.65 -13.33
C GLY A 50 3.66 3.36 -12.73
N ALA A 51 3.49 3.11 -11.43
CA ALA A 51 3.91 1.85 -10.84
C ALA A 51 3.07 0.68 -11.36
N LYS A 52 3.70 -0.49 -11.51
CA LYS A 52 3.01 -1.73 -11.88
C LYS A 52 2.14 -2.20 -10.72
N LEU A 53 1.02 -2.86 -11.02
CA LEU A 53 0.14 -3.41 -9.99
C LEU A 53 0.70 -4.73 -9.47
N MET A 54 0.93 -4.80 -8.16
CA MET A 54 1.31 -6.03 -7.46
C MET A 54 0.12 -6.60 -6.68
N LEU A 55 0.17 -7.91 -6.37
CA LEU A 55 -0.87 -8.59 -5.60
C LEU A 55 -1.32 -7.88 -4.31
N PRO A 56 -0.43 -7.38 -3.42
CA PRO A 56 -0.87 -6.69 -2.19
C PRO A 56 -1.66 -5.39 -2.44
N GLY A 57 -1.66 -4.88 -3.68
CA GLY A 57 -2.44 -3.72 -4.08
C GLY A 57 -3.85 -4.05 -4.55
N VAL A 58 -4.19 -5.32 -4.75
CA VAL A 58 -5.51 -5.77 -5.19
C VAL A 58 -6.41 -5.97 -3.99
N LEU A 59 -7.63 -5.44 -4.07
CA LEU A 59 -8.68 -5.64 -3.07
C LEU A 59 -9.73 -6.65 -3.57
N ARG A 60 -10.22 -6.46 -4.80
CA ARG A 60 -11.18 -7.34 -5.46
C ARG A 60 -10.88 -7.39 -6.95
N TYR A 61 -11.27 -8.46 -7.62
CA TYR A 61 -11.10 -8.63 -9.05
C TYR A 61 -12.37 -9.24 -9.66
N ASP A 62 -12.59 -8.96 -10.94
CA ASP A 62 -13.67 -9.57 -11.72
C ASP A 62 -13.34 -11.02 -12.09
N ASN A 63 -14.37 -11.78 -12.44
CA ASN A 63 -14.20 -13.15 -12.90
C ASN A 63 -13.65 -13.20 -14.33
N ASP A 64 -13.11 -14.37 -14.71
CA ASP A 64 -12.66 -14.71 -16.06
C ASP A 64 -11.56 -13.82 -16.65
N ILE A 65 -10.73 -13.16 -15.84
CA ILE A 65 -9.58 -12.39 -16.33
C ILE A 65 -8.55 -13.37 -16.92
N ASN A 66 -8.20 -13.16 -18.19
CA ASN A 66 -7.13 -13.90 -18.86
C ASN A 66 -5.85 -13.08 -18.94
N VAL A 67 -4.74 -13.77 -19.21
CA VAL A 67 -3.46 -13.11 -19.46
C VAL A 67 -3.58 -12.29 -20.76
N ASN A 68 -3.04 -11.08 -20.73
CA ASN A 68 -3.09 -10.07 -21.78
C ASN A 68 -4.45 -9.40 -22.03
N ASP A 69 -5.46 -9.66 -21.20
CA ASP A 69 -6.73 -8.93 -21.29
C ASP A 69 -6.57 -7.45 -20.90
N GLU A 70 -7.35 -6.59 -21.56
CA GLU A 70 -7.46 -5.18 -21.20
C GLU A 70 -8.42 -5.00 -20.03
N ILE A 71 -7.89 -4.46 -18.95
CA ILE A 71 -8.59 -4.29 -17.67
C ILE A 71 -8.57 -2.84 -17.22
N VAL A 72 -9.58 -2.47 -16.43
CA VAL A 72 -9.69 -1.17 -15.77
C VAL A 72 -9.35 -1.35 -14.30
N LEU A 73 -8.42 -0.54 -13.82
CA LEU A 73 -8.12 -0.41 -12.40
C LEU A 73 -9.03 0.65 -11.79
N MET A 74 -9.75 0.30 -10.74
CA MET A 74 -10.69 1.19 -10.07
C MET A 74 -10.40 1.32 -8.58
N THR A 75 -10.81 2.44 -7.99
CA THR A 75 -10.85 2.60 -6.53
C THR A 75 -12.09 1.93 -5.95
N THR A 76 -12.18 1.84 -4.62
CA THR A 76 -13.37 1.38 -3.89
C THR A 76 -14.60 2.27 -4.14
N LYS A 77 -14.38 3.53 -4.51
CA LYS A 77 -15.42 4.51 -4.87
C LYS A 77 -15.95 4.34 -6.30
N GLY A 78 -15.31 3.49 -7.11
CA GLY A 78 -15.66 3.31 -8.52
C GLY A 78 -15.04 4.36 -9.46
N GLU A 79 -14.02 5.10 -9.00
CA GLU A 79 -13.28 6.03 -9.87
C GLU A 79 -12.30 5.24 -10.76
N ALA A 80 -12.20 5.60 -12.04
CA ALA A 80 -11.26 4.95 -12.94
C ALA A 80 -9.83 5.49 -12.73
N VAL A 81 -8.93 4.63 -12.25
CA VAL A 81 -7.53 4.99 -11.99
C VAL A 81 -6.71 4.92 -13.28
N ALA A 82 -6.73 3.76 -13.93
CA ALA A 82 -5.92 3.50 -15.11
C ALA A 82 -6.43 2.31 -15.93
N LEU A 83 -6.05 2.29 -17.21
CA LEU A 83 -6.12 1.13 -18.08
C LEU A 83 -4.83 0.33 -17.98
N ALA A 84 -4.97 -0.98 -17.85
CA ALA A 84 -3.86 -1.90 -17.71
C ALA A 84 -4.09 -3.18 -18.54
N VAL A 85 -3.02 -3.91 -18.75
CA VAL A 85 -3.02 -5.24 -19.36
C VAL A 85 -2.73 -6.25 -18.25
N ALA A 86 -3.61 -7.23 -18.10
CA ALA A 86 -3.45 -8.28 -17.09
C ALA A 86 -2.28 -9.20 -17.45
N LEU A 87 -1.48 -9.58 -16.46
CA LEU A 87 -0.37 -10.53 -16.61
C LEU A 87 -0.65 -11.87 -15.93
N MET A 88 -1.76 -11.95 -15.20
CA MET A 88 -2.20 -13.08 -14.40
C MET A 88 -3.65 -13.38 -14.70
N THR A 89 -4.03 -14.65 -14.64
CA THR A 89 -5.43 -15.09 -14.72
C THR A 89 -6.12 -14.96 -13.36
N THR A 90 -7.45 -14.92 -13.34
CA THR A 90 -8.24 -14.93 -12.09
C THR A 90 -7.81 -16.04 -11.12
N ALA A 91 -7.58 -17.25 -11.62
CA ALA A 91 -7.12 -18.38 -10.80
C ALA A 91 -5.75 -18.09 -10.16
N THR A 92 -4.80 -17.56 -10.93
CA THR A 92 -3.46 -17.23 -10.40
C THR A 92 -3.49 -16.07 -9.41
N ILE A 93 -4.37 -15.08 -9.59
CA ILE A 93 -4.54 -13.98 -8.63
C ILE A 93 -5.06 -14.52 -7.28
N ALA A 94 -5.89 -15.58 -7.31
CA ALA A 94 -6.43 -16.20 -6.11
C ALA A 94 -5.42 -17.09 -5.36
N THR A 95 -4.54 -17.79 -6.09
CA THR A 95 -3.64 -18.79 -5.49
C THR A 95 -2.25 -18.25 -5.12
N CYS A 96 -1.77 -17.22 -5.83
CA CYS A 96 -0.41 -16.72 -5.60
C CYS A 96 -0.35 -15.75 -4.42
N ASP A 97 0.73 -15.78 -3.65
CA ASP A 97 0.97 -14.82 -2.55
C ASP A 97 1.68 -13.53 -3.03
N HIS A 98 2.48 -13.66 -4.09
CA HIS A 98 3.36 -12.59 -4.58
C HIS A 98 3.39 -12.58 -6.10
N GLY A 99 3.55 -11.40 -6.68
CA GLY A 99 3.72 -11.25 -8.12
C GLY A 99 3.11 -9.99 -8.71
N LEU A 100 3.20 -9.91 -10.03
CA LEU A 100 2.77 -8.77 -10.83
C LEU A 100 1.42 -9.07 -11.48
N VAL A 101 0.38 -8.35 -11.10
CA VAL A 101 -0.98 -8.60 -11.57
C VAL A 101 -1.22 -7.95 -12.93
N ALA A 102 -0.79 -6.70 -13.08
CA ALA A 102 -1.06 -5.93 -14.29
C ALA A 102 0.03 -4.91 -14.62
N LYS A 103 0.26 -4.73 -15.92
CA LYS A 103 1.12 -3.68 -16.47
C LYS A 103 0.26 -2.52 -16.94
N LEU A 104 0.60 -1.30 -16.55
CA LEU A 104 -0.12 -0.11 -16.98
C LEU A 104 0.03 0.14 -18.49
N LYS A 105 -1.09 0.48 -19.12
CA LYS A 105 -1.17 0.97 -20.50
C LYS A 105 -1.36 2.49 -20.52
N ARG A 106 -2.32 3.00 -19.75
CA ARG A 106 -2.60 4.45 -19.66
C ARG A 106 -3.16 4.83 -18.30
N VAL A 107 -2.57 5.84 -17.66
CA VAL A 107 -3.09 6.45 -16.42
C VAL A 107 -4.14 7.50 -16.78
N ILE A 108 -5.26 7.49 -16.07
CA ILE A 108 -6.39 8.41 -16.29
C ILE A 108 -6.49 9.40 -15.12
N MET A 109 -6.41 8.89 -13.88
CA MET A 109 -6.55 9.68 -12.66
C MET A 109 -5.38 10.64 -12.46
N GLU A 110 -5.66 11.81 -11.88
CA GLU A 110 -4.66 12.82 -11.55
C GLU A 110 -3.67 12.32 -10.47
N ARG A 111 -2.46 12.86 -10.50
CA ARG A 111 -1.45 12.60 -9.47
C ARG A 111 -1.82 13.35 -8.19
N ASP A 112 -1.50 12.76 -7.04
CA ASP A 112 -1.69 13.36 -5.71
C ASP A 112 -3.14 13.54 -5.22
N LEU A 113 -4.15 13.02 -5.93
CA LEU A 113 -5.53 12.93 -5.41
C LEU A 113 -5.64 12.03 -4.17
N TYR A 114 -4.83 10.97 -4.12
CA TYR A 114 -4.71 10.07 -2.98
C TYR A 114 -3.37 10.27 -2.26
N PRO A 115 -3.32 10.18 -0.91
CA PRO A 115 -2.10 10.41 -0.14
C PRO A 115 -1.04 9.36 -0.47
N ARG A 116 0.21 9.81 -0.56
CA ARG A 116 1.35 8.93 -0.84
C ARG A 116 1.68 8.05 0.38
N GLN A 117 1.75 6.74 0.17
CA GLN A 117 1.98 5.75 1.25
C GLN A 117 3.37 5.09 1.22
N TRP A 118 4.23 5.45 0.27
CA TRP A 118 5.65 5.04 0.26
C TRP A 118 6.36 5.41 1.57
N GLY A 119 7.20 4.49 2.07
CA GLY A 119 7.98 4.70 3.31
C GLY A 119 7.16 4.64 4.61
N ARG A 120 5.93 4.11 4.57
CA ARG A 120 5.08 3.82 5.74
C ARG A 120 4.88 2.32 6.00
N GLY A 121 5.69 1.47 5.38
CA GLY A 121 5.69 0.03 5.68
C GLY A 121 6.25 -0.28 7.08
N PRO A 122 5.94 -1.46 7.66
CA PRO A 122 6.36 -1.85 9.01
C PRO A 122 7.88 -1.74 9.20
N VAL A 123 8.65 -2.24 8.22
CA VAL A 123 10.12 -2.17 8.20
C VAL A 123 10.63 -0.72 8.18
N SER A 124 9.97 0.16 7.40
CA SER A 124 10.38 1.57 7.32
C SER A 124 10.07 2.33 8.60
N MET A 125 8.94 2.02 9.24
CA MET A 125 8.57 2.59 10.54
C MET A 125 9.51 2.12 11.64
N GLU A 126 9.85 0.83 11.70
CA GLU A 126 10.78 0.27 12.68
C GLU A 126 12.18 0.85 12.52
N ARG A 127 12.67 0.96 11.29
CA ARG A 127 13.94 1.66 11.02
C ARG A 127 13.89 3.12 11.50
N LYS A 128 12.80 3.85 11.25
CA LYS A 128 12.63 5.23 11.75
C LYS A 128 12.61 5.29 13.27
N LYS A 129 11.98 4.33 13.95
CA LYS A 129 11.99 4.21 15.42
C LYS A 129 13.41 3.94 15.94
N LEU A 130 14.15 3.01 15.35
CA LEU A 130 15.54 2.72 15.73
C LEU A 130 16.49 3.90 15.50
N VAL A 131 16.26 4.67 14.43
CA VAL A 131 16.98 5.93 14.17
C VAL A 131 16.63 6.98 15.23
N ALA A 132 15.35 7.12 15.59
CA ALA A 132 14.90 8.05 16.62
C ALA A 132 15.46 7.69 18.02
N GLN A 133 15.57 6.39 18.32
CA GLN A 133 16.20 5.89 19.56
C GLN A 133 17.74 5.98 19.52
N GLY A 134 18.34 6.31 18.37
CA GLY A 134 19.79 6.47 18.24
C GLY A 134 20.59 5.17 18.12
N LEU A 135 19.94 4.00 18.12
CA LEU A 135 20.61 2.69 18.05
C LEU A 135 21.29 2.43 16.68
N LEU A 136 20.90 3.17 15.65
CA LEU A 136 21.32 2.91 14.25
C LEU A 136 22.47 3.80 13.73
N LYS A 137 23.10 4.63 14.58
CA LYS A 137 24.14 5.58 14.14
C LYS A 137 25.49 4.95 13.77
N LYS A 138 25.78 3.71 14.18
CA LYS A 138 27.11 3.07 14.02
C LYS A 138 27.42 2.58 12.60
N PHE A 139 26.41 2.32 11.77
CA PHE A 139 26.58 1.80 10.40
C PHE A 139 26.02 2.73 9.30
N SER A 140 25.53 3.91 9.69
CA SER A 140 25.20 4.97 8.74
C SER A 140 26.50 5.54 8.19
N LYS A 141 26.87 5.21 6.94
CA LYS A 141 27.91 5.96 6.23
C LYS A 141 27.52 7.44 6.23
N SER A 142 28.13 8.21 7.12
CA SER A 142 28.20 9.65 7.06
C SER A 142 29.24 9.99 6.00
N ASP A 143 28.78 10.30 4.79
CA ASP A 143 29.49 11.25 3.91
C ASP A 143 28.41 12.13 3.27
N GLY A 144 28.57 13.44 3.49
CA GLY A 144 27.52 14.43 3.37
C GLY A 144 27.00 14.62 1.95
N VAL A 145 25.67 14.57 1.81
CA VAL A 145 24.96 15.47 0.90
C VAL A 145 23.79 16.03 1.68
N THR A 146 24.06 17.07 2.47
CA THR A 146 23.04 18.04 2.84
C THR A 146 22.56 18.68 1.54
N ASN A 147 21.36 18.34 1.08
CA ASN A 147 20.70 19.07 0.00
C ASN A 147 20.32 20.46 0.54
N THR A 148 21.29 21.36 0.55
CA THR A 148 21.06 22.79 0.71
C THR A 148 20.65 23.32 -0.65
N SER A 149 19.40 23.75 -0.72
CA SER A 149 18.81 24.49 -1.83
C SER A 149 19.63 25.73 -2.22
N ASN A 150 19.80 25.93 -3.53
CA ASN A 150 20.26 27.16 -4.20
C ASN A 150 21.61 27.73 -3.79
N SER A 151 22.65 27.41 -4.57
CA SER A 151 23.59 28.43 -5.03
C SER A 151 24.23 28.03 -6.37
N VAL A 152 24.36 29.06 -7.18
CA VAL A 152 24.75 29.07 -8.58
C VAL A 152 26.24 28.70 -8.73
N GLY A 153 26.53 27.83 -9.70
CA GLY A 153 27.74 27.80 -10.51
C GLY A 153 29.10 27.63 -9.82
N LEU A 154 29.76 26.51 -10.08
CA LEU A 154 31.06 26.51 -10.76
C LEU A 154 31.41 25.09 -11.24
N LYS A 155 31.74 24.99 -12.53
CA LYS A 155 32.30 23.79 -13.16
C LYS A 155 33.81 23.80 -12.93
N THR A 156 34.38 22.68 -12.50
CA THR A 156 35.76 22.33 -12.86
C THR A 156 35.87 20.83 -13.13
N LYS A 157 36.48 20.53 -14.27
CA LYS A 157 36.67 19.23 -14.91
C LYS A 157 38.09 18.76 -14.58
N MET A 158 38.30 17.49 -14.21
CA MET A 158 39.60 16.81 -14.35
C MET A 158 39.46 15.28 -14.25
N GLU A 159 40.42 14.60 -14.86
CA GLU A 159 40.27 13.36 -15.63
C GLU A 159 40.59 12.03 -14.90
N ALA A 160 40.37 10.96 -15.66
CA ALA A 160 40.46 9.52 -15.43
C ALA A 160 41.70 8.93 -14.73
N SER A 161 41.51 7.77 -14.07
CA SER A 161 42.29 6.53 -14.27
C SER A 161 41.68 5.33 -13.51
N GLU A 162 42.08 4.13 -13.93
CA GLU A 162 41.37 2.85 -13.93
C GLU A 162 41.44 1.97 -12.65
N ALA A 163 40.60 0.93 -12.70
CA ALA A 163 40.78 -0.45 -12.19
C ALA A 163 40.54 -0.76 -10.70
N GLY A 164 39.65 -1.73 -10.46
CA GLY A 164 39.40 -2.33 -9.15
C GLY A 164 38.17 -3.23 -9.12
N GLU A 165 38.35 -4.48 -9.53
CA GLU A 165 37.38 -5.59 -9.53
C GLU A 165 36.86 -5.90 -8.10
N ALA A 166 35.54 -5.85 -7.88
CA ALA A 166 34.94 -6.10 -6.57
C ALA A 166 33.85 -7.19 -6.62
N VAL A 167 34.26 -8.37 -6.18
CA VAL A 167 33.48 -9.58 -5.90
C VAL A 167 32.22 -9.25 -5.06
N THR A 168 31.03 -9.40 -5.64
CA THR A 168 29.77 -9.30 -4.91
C THR A 168 29.42 -10.64 -4.27
N ARG A 169 29.75 -10.80 -2.99
CA ARG A 169 29.17 -11.86 -2.16
C ARG A 169 27.70 -11.53 -1.92
N ARG A 170 26.79 -12.33 -2.51
CA ARG A 170 25.37 -12.34 -2.16
C ARG A 170 25.21 -12.72 -0.69
N ILE A 171 24.67 -11.81 0.13
CA ILE A 171 24.17 -12.16 1.46
C ILE A 171 22.81 -12.84 1.26
N LYS A 172 22.77 -14.15 1.51
CA LYS A 172 21.58 -15.00 1.55
C LYS A 172 20.73 -14.59 2.77
N ALA A 173 19.44 -14.34 2.57
CA ALA A 173 18.51 -14.13 3.68
C ALA A 173 18.41 -15.43 4.52
N PRO A 174 18.42 -15.36 5.87
CA PRO A 174 18.23 -16.55 6.68
C PRO A 174 16.76 -16.97 6.66
N ASN A 175 16.51 -18.23 6.27
CA ASN A 175 15.23 -18.90 6.46
C ASN A 175 15.05 -19.23 7.95
N PRO A 176 13.81 -19.19 8.49
CA PRO A 176 13.52 -19.52 9.88
C PRO A 176 13.13 -21.00 10.00
N SER A 177 14.11 -21.89 10.07
CA SER A 177 13.89 -23.28 10.50
C SER A 177 15.24 -23.87 10.93
N ASP A 178 15.26 -24.47 12.12
CA ASP A 178 16.39 -25.03 12.90
C ASP A 178 17.03 -24.00 13.84
N SER A 179 17.21 -24.20 15.15
CA SER A 179 17.01 -25.31 16.11
C SER A 179 17.27 -24.69 17.50
N SER A 180 16.32 -24.73 18.43
CA SER A 180 16.27 -25.63 19.61
C SER A 180 17.39 -25.45 20.67
N ASP A 181 16.91 -25.38 21.91
CA ASP A 181 17.52 -25.77 23.19
C ASP A 181 18.44 -24.80 23.93
N ASP A 182 17.91 -24.26 25.04
CA ASP A 182 18.60 -24.28 26.34
C ASP A 182 17.56 -24.29 27.48
N GLU A 183 17.52 -25.41 28.19
CA GLU A 183 16.72 -25.69 29.39
C GLU A 183 17.44 -25.23 30.69
N MET A 184 16.62 -25.16 31.75
CA MET A 184 16.94 -25.22 33.19
C MET A 184 17.26 -23.92 33.95
N ALA A 185 16.25 -23.48 34.71
CA ALA A 185 16.40 -23.31 36.16
C ALA A 185 15.04 -23.46 36.87
N SER A 186 14.72 -24.69 37.28
CA SER A 186 13.64 -25.00 38.22
C SER A 186 14.20 -25.16 39.64
N LYS A 187 13.65 -24.43 40.61
CA LYS A 187 13.70 -24.78 42.04
C LYS A 187 12.28 -24.75 42.60
N ASN A 188 11.80 -25.95 42.94
CA ASN A 188 10.63 -26.22 43.76
C ASN A 188 10.94 -26.06 45.26
N LEU A 189 9.86 -25.93 46.04
CA LEU A 189 9.59 -26.39 47.42
C LEU A 189 8.82 -25.27 48.17
N ASN A 190 7.81 -25.49 48.99
CA ASN A 190 6.77 -26.50 49.25
C ASN A 190 5.99 -25.95 50.47
N ASP A 191 4.73 -26.36 50.64
CA ASP A 191 3.99 -26.42 51.92
C ASP A 191 3.66 -25.09 52.65
N HIS A 192 2.68 -24.96 53.55
CA HIS A 192 1.35 -25.51 53.84
C HIS A 192 0.93 -24.71 55.09
N ASP A 193 -0.25 -24.08 55.12
CA ASP A 193 -0.99 -23.60 56.32
C ASP A 193 -2.26 -22.92 55.78
N GLY A 194 -3.51 -23.16 56.21
CA GLY A 194 -4.01 -23.76 57.44
C GLY A 194 -4.89 -22.73 58.17
N GLN A 195 -6.21 -22.79 57.94
CA GLN A 195 -7.32 -22.19 58.74
C GLN A 195 -7.47 -20.65 58.64
N ASP A 196 -8.66 -20.08 58.50
CA ASP A 196 -9.75 -20.13 59.48
C ASP A 196 -11.13 -19.81 58.88
N THR A 197 -12.10 -20.21 59.67
CA THR A 197 -13.54 -20.40 59.60
C THR A 197 -14.42 -19.16 59.36
N GLY A 198 -15.67 -19.42 58.95
CA GLY A 198 -16.74 -18.42 58.89
C GLY A 198 -17.96 -18.89 58.10
N ALA A 199 -18.76 -19.76 58.70
CA ALA A 199 -20.10 -20.16 58.22
C ALA A 199 -21.12 -19.02 58.34
N GLU A 200 -22.11 -18.96 57.44
CA GLU A 200 -23.54 -18.99 57.77
C GLU A 200 -24.42 -18.92 56.50
N GLU A 201 -25.38 -19.86 56.44
CA GLU A 201 -26.45 -19.98 55.45
C GLU A 201 -27.64 -19.05 55.78
N SER A 202 -28.37 -18.60 54.76
CA SER A 202 -29.84 -18.40 54.73
C SER A 202 -30.20 -17.77 53.37
N SER A 203 -30.83 -18.47 52.42
CA SER A 203 -32.24 -18.91 52.32
C SER A 203 -33.23 -17.80 51.88
N SER A 204 -34.20 -18.23 51.06
CA SER A 204 -35.46 -17.59 50.59
C SER A 204 -35.32 -16.43 49.59
N ASP A 205 -35.82 -16.52 48.35
CA ASP A 205 -37.19 -16.72 47.81
C ASP A 205 -37.90 -15.39 47.48
N ASP A 206 -38.71 -15.47 46.41
CA ASP A 206 -39.72 -14.54 45.86
C ASP A 206 -39.25 -13.38 44.96
N SER A 207 -39.57 -13.37 43.66
CA SER A 207 -40.89 -13.27 42.96
C SER A 207 -41.42 -11.82 42.92
N ASP A 208 -41.21 -11.13 41.78
CA ASP A 208 -42.21 -10.37 41.01
C ASP A 208 -41.58 -9.79 39.72
#